data_AF-A0A934CLG9-F1
#
_entry.id   AF-A0A934CLG9-F1
#
_cell.length_a   1.000
_cell.length_b   1.000
_cell.length_c   1.000
_cell.angle_alpha   90.00
_cell.angle_beta   90.00
_cell.angle_gamma   90.00
#
_symmetry.space_group_name_H-M   'P 1'
#
loop_
_entity.id
_entity.type
_entity.pdbx_description
1 polymer ?
#
loop_
_entity_poly.entity_id
_entity_poly.type
_entity_poly.pdbx_seq_one_letter_code
_entity_poly.pdbx_strand_id
1 'polypeptide(L)' 'MTEQSLTSEKLFTMSQVVQILNIPKYRLIYLFDSRKLRAEEFLKLPNGERVYRQSDIEKIKRALFEVGSK' A
#
# COMPACT_ATOMS: atom_id res chain seq x y z
N MET A 1 -15.23 -29.82 2.69
CA MET A 1 -14.11 -29.37 3.52
C MET A 1 -13.40 -28.30 2.73
N THR A 2 -13.61 -27.03 3.08
CA THR A 2 -13.10 -25.88 2.33
C THR A 2 -11.59 -25.81 2.51
N GLU A 3 -10.85 -26.03 1.41
CA GLU A 3 -9.43 -25.77 1.31
C GLU A 3 -9.18 -24.31 1.71
N GLN A 4 -8.76 -24.09 2.96
CA GLN A 4 -8.12 -22.86 3.35
C GLN A 4 -6.77 -22.85 2.62
N SER A 5 -6.75 -22.24 1.43
CA SER A 5 -5.50 -21.83 0.80
C SER A 5 -4.77 -20.94 1.79
N LEU A 6 -3.79 -21.52 2.48
CA LEU A 6 -2.71 -20.84 3.20
C LEU A 6 -1.85 -20.11 2.16
N THR A 7 -2.42 -19.12 1.48
CA THR A 7 -1.62 -18.14 0.75
C THR A 7 -0.98 -17.28 1.82
N SER A 8 0.30 -17.53 2.13
CA SER A 8 1.17 -16.51 2.73
C SER A 8 1.06 -15.28 1.85
N GLU A 9 0.15 -14.38 2.21
CA GLU A 9 -0.11 -13.17 1.44
C GLU A 9 1.20 -12.39 1.42
N LYS A 10 1.78 -12.22 0.22
CA LYS A 10 3.07 -11.57 0.08
C LYS A 10 2.92 -10.12 0.56
N LEU A 11 3.65 -9.79 1.62
CA LEU A 11 3.73 -8.45 2.16
C LEU A 11 4.88 -7.70 1.50
N PHE A 12 4.63 -6.42 1.24
CA PHE A 12 5.59 -5.52 0.64
C PHE A 12 5.94 -4.41 1.63
N THR A 13 7.22 -4.05 1.70
CA THR A 13 7.65 -2.86 2.43
C THR A 13 7.35 -1.60 1.62
N MET A 14 7.37 -0.44 2.27
CA MET A 14 7.23 0.84 1.57
C MET A 14 8.25 0.99 0.42
N SER A 15 9.50 0.56 0.63
CA SER A 15 10.56 0.59 -0.39
C SER A 15 10.23 -0.27 -1.61
N GLN A 16 9.63 -1.44 -1.40
CA GLN A 16 9.18 -2.29 -2.50
C GLN A 16 7.99 -1.69 -3.23
N VAL A 17 7.03 -1.11 -2.51
CA VAL A 17 5.85 -0.46 -3.12
C VAL A 17 6.26 0.70 -4.03
N VAL A 18 7.19 1.55 -3.60
CA VAL A 18 7.64 2.69 -4.41
C VAL A 18 8.40 2.23 -5.67
N GLN A 19 9.12 1.11 -5.60
CA GLN A 19 9.77 0.48 -6.76
C GLN A 19 8.73 -0.11 -7.73
N ILE A 20 7.75 -0.86 -7.22
CA ILE A 20 6.69 -1.49 -8.01
C ILE A 20 5.88 -0.42 -8.76
N LEU A 21 5.53 0.66 -8.07
CA LEU A 21 4.73 1.75 -8.62
C LEU A 21 5.56 2.78 -9.39
N ASN A 22 6.89 2.65 -9.39
CA ASN A 22 7.83 3.58 -9.99
C ASN A 22 7.55 5.05 -9.60
N ILE A 23 7.37 5.30 -8.30
CA ILE A 23 7.11 6.63 -7.76
C ILE A 23 8.16 7.01 -6.70
N PRO A 24 8.43 8.30 -6.50
CA PRO A 24 9.24 8.72 -5.38
C PRO A 24 8.47 8.57 -4.05
N LYS A 25 9.20 8.24 -2.97
CA LYS A 25 8.63 7.99 -1.63
C LYS A 25 7.71 9.10 -1.12
N TYR A 26 8.03 10.36 -1.40
CA TYR A 26 7.20 11.50 -0.95
C TYR A 26 5.80 11.49 -1.56
N ARG A 27 5.60 10.93 -2.78
CA ARG A 27 4.26 10.80 -3.38
C ARG A 27 3.40 9.84 -2.59
N LEU A 28 3.97 8.71 -2.15
CA LEU A 28 3.26 7.75 -1.33
C LEU A 28 2.90 8.33 0.05
N ILE A 29 3.84 9.04 0.68
CA ILE A 29 3.60 9.73 1.96
C ILE A 29 2.48 10.76 1.80
N TYR A 30 2.52 11.56 0.74
CA TYR A 30 1.51 12.57 0.46
C TYR A 30 0.08 11.99 0.40
N LEU A 31 -0.11 10.77 -0.11
CA LEU A 31 -1.44 10.14 -0.13
C LEU A 31 -2.01 9.91 1.27
N PHE A 32 -1.15 9.60 2.24
CA PHE A 32 -1.56 9.45 3.64
C PHE A 32 -1.79 10.83 4.29
N ASP A 33 -0.87 11.76 4.09
CA ASP A 33 -0.95 13.11 4.70
C ASP A 33 -2.17 13.89 4.19
N SER A 34 -2.50 13.74 2.90
CA SER A 34 -3.69 14.34 2.26
C SER A 34 -4.99 13.59 2.56
N ARG A 35 -4.96 12.54 3.41
CA ARG A 35 -6.10 11.67 3.74
C ARG A 35 -6.76 11.00 2.53
N LYS A 36 -6.04 10.87 1.41
CA LYS A 36 -6.47 10.08 0.24
C LYS A 36 -6.42 8.58 0.52
N LEU A 37 -5.50 8.17 1.38
CA LEU A 37 -5.43 6.83 1.95
C LEU A 37 -5.51 6.94 3.47
N ARG A 38 -6.39 6.14 4.09
CA ARG A 38 -6.49 6.09 5.55
C ARG A 38 -5.41 5.15 6.07
N ALA A 39 -4.50 5.67 6.88
CA ALA A 39 -3.35 4.93 7.40
C ALA A 39 -3.74 3.69 8.21
N GLU A 40 -4.93 3.68 8.78
CA GLU A 40 -5.54 2.65 9.61
C GLU A 40 -5.99 1.43 8.80
N GLU A 41 -6.20 1.59 7.49
CA GLU A 41 -6.60 0.51 6.58
C GLU A 41 -5.42 -0.38 6.15
N PHE A 42 -4.19 -0.02 6.54
CA PHE A 42 -2.97 -0.70 6.14
C PHE A 42 -2.35 -1.43 7.32
N LEU A 43 -1.73 -2.58 7.03
CA LEU A 43 -1.10 -3.40 8.06
C LEU A 43 0.11 -2.67 8.65
N LYS A 44 0.20 -2.67 9.98
CA LYS A 44 1.40 -2.29 10.71
C LYS A 44 1.94 -3.51 11.44
N LEU A 45 3.24 -3.73 11.31
CA LEU A 45 3.97 -4.72 12.09
C LEU A 45 4.14 -4.23 13.54
N PRO A 46 4.42 -5.13 14.50
CA PRO A 46 4.62 -4.77 15.91
C PRO A 46 5.76 -3.77 16.15
N ASN A 47 6.73 -3.70 15.22
CA ASN A 47 7.84 -2.74 15.25
C ASN A 47 7.43 -1.32 14.77
N GLY A 48 6.16 -1.12 14.40
CA GLY A 48 5.64 0.15 13.88
C GLY A 48 5.82 0.35 12.37
N GLU A 49 6.48 -0.58 11.67
CA GLU A 49 6.65 -0.52 10.22
C GLU A 49 5.33 -0.82 9.49
N ARG A 50 4.99 -0.01 8.49
CA ARG A 50 3.85 -0.27 7.62
C ARG A 50 4.25 -1.21 6.49
N VAL A 51 3.46 -2.25 6.31
CA VAL A 51 3.59 -3.22 5.22
C VAL A 51 2.28 -3.29 4.43
N TYR A 52 2.39 -3.67 3.17
CA TYR A 52 1.33 -3.53 2.18
C TYR A 52 1.01 -4.89 1.57
N ARG A 53 -0.27 -5.18 1.41
CA ARG A 53 -0.73 -6.34 0.64
C ARG A 53 -0.78 -6.00 -0.84
N GLN A 54 -0.92 -7.01 -1.70
CA GLN A 54 -1.15 -6.78 -3.13
C GLN A 54 -2.40 -5.91 -3.38
N SER A 55 -3.46 -6.14 -2.60
CA SER A 55 -4.70 -5.35 -2.67
C SER A 55 -4.49 -3.88 -2.28
N ASP A 56 -3.56 -3.60 -1.36
CA ASP A 56 -3.21 -2.24 -0.95
C ASP A 56 -2.42 -1.51 -2.03
N ILE A 57 -1.56 -2.21 -2.77
CA ILE A 57 -0.84 -1.63 -3.92
C ILE A 57 -1.83 -1.14 -4.98
N GLU A 58 -2.87 -1.91 -5.27
CA GLU A 58 -3.92 -1.50 -6.21
C GLU A 58 -4.70 -0.26 -5.72
N LYS A 59 -4.99 -0.16 -4.41
CA LYS A 59 -5.60 1.05 -3.82
C LYS A 59 -4.69 2.26 -3.98
N ILE A 60 -3.40 2.12 -3.68
CA ILE A 60 -2.41 3.19 -3.82
C ILE A 60 -2.33 3.65 -5.28
N LYS A 61 -2.29 2.71 -6.23
CA LYS A 61 -2.25 2.99 -7.67
C LYS A 61 -3.46 3.81 -8.12
N ARG A 62 -4.66 3.45 -7.67
CA ARG A 62 -5.90 4.21 -7.96
C ARG A 62 -5.85 5.63 -7.39
N ALA A 63 -5.44 5.77 -6.13
CA ALA A 63 -5.30 7.07 -5.49
C ALA A 63 -4.27 7.98 -6.17
N LEU A 64 -3.14 7.41 -6.65
CA LEU A 64 -2.15 8.14 -7.43
C LEU A 64 -2.72 8.66 -8.75
N PHE A 65 -3.49 7.83 -9.46
CA PHE A 65 -4.13 8.21 -10.71
C PHE A 65 -5.13 9.35 -10.50
N GLU A 66 -6.02 9.24 -9.50
CA GLU A 66 -6.98 10.28 -9.16
C GLU A 66 -6.34 11.64 -8.80
N VAL A 67 -5.17 11.62 -8.17
CA VAL A 67 -4.42 12.84 -7.83
C VAL A 67 -3.69 13.41 -9.05
N GLY A 68 -3.27 12.58 -10.00
CA GLY A 68 -2.56 12.99 -11.21
C GLY A 68 -3.46 13.44 -12.37
N SER A 69 -4.73 13.01 -12.41
CA SER A 69 -5.69 13.38 -13.47
C SER A 69 -6.34 14.76 -13.28
N LYS A 70 -5.63 15.70 -12.66
CA LYS A 70 -6.05 17.11 -12.50
C LYS A 70 -5.19 18.05 -13.30
#